data_AF-A0A2V6JHL1-F1
#
_entry.id   AF-A0A2V6JHL1-F1
#
_cell.length_a   1.000
_cell.length_b   1.000
_cell.length_c   1.000
_cell.angle_alpha   90.00
_cell.angle_beta   90.00
_cell.angle_gamma   90.00
#
_symmetry.space_group_name_H-M   'P 1'
#
loop_
_entity.id
_entity.type
_entity.pdbx_description
1 polymer ?
#
loop_
_entity_poly.entity_id
_entity_poly.type
_entity_poly.pdbx_seq_one_letter_code
_entity_poly.pdbx_strand_id
1 'polypeptide(L)'
;MNEETLELVAKVPQVTFVFWIIKILATTLGETGGDAVTMSWLRETTAEAKGTGYLIGTGIFGVIFIVAVLVQIRAKKFHPFLYWLTIVATTTVGTTLADYCDRS
;
A
#
# COMPACT_ATOMS: atom_id res chain seq x y z
N MET A 1 -3.02 34.68 1.93
CA MET A 1 -3.22 33.37 1.26
C MET A 1 -4.28 32.66 2.08
N ASN A 2 -5.50 32.51 1.53
CA ASN A 2 -6.68 32.14 2.33
C ASN A 2 -6.68 30.63 2.58
N GLU A 3 -7.12 30.21 3.77
CA GLU A 3 -7.26 28.79 4.15
C GLU A 3 -8.12 28.00 3.16
N GLU A 4 -9.12 28.67 2.58
CA GLU A 4 -9.99 28.16 1.50
C GLU A 4 -9.20 27.74 0.24
N THR A 5 -8.10 28.43 -0.07
CA THR A 5 -7.24 28.09 -1.22
C THR A 5 -6.38 26.85 -0.93
N LEU A 6 -6.03 26.60 0.34
CA LEU A 6 -5.30 25.39 0.73
C LEU A 6 -6.18 24.14 0.60
N GLU A 7 -7.47 24.22 0.97
CA GLU A 7 -8.41 23.10 0.81
C GLU A 7 -8.66 22.76 -0.67
N LEU A 8 -8.80 23.75 -1.55
CA LEU A 8 -9.03 23.53 -2.99
C LEU A 8 -7.81 22.97 -3.72
N VAL A 9 -6.60 23.16 -3.18
CA VAL A 9 -5.32 22.69 -3.77
C VAL A 9 -4.85 21.37 -3.12
N ALA A 10 -5.37 21.01 -1.95
CA ALA A 10 -5.00 19.80 -1.25
C ALA A 10 -5.35 18.54 -2.07
N LYS A 11 -4.32 17.75 -2.42
CA LYS A 11 -4.48 16.42 -3.04
C LYS A 11 -4.71 15.31 -2.01
N VAL A 12 -5.17 15.66 -0.82
CA VAL A 12 -5.34 14.73 0.31
C VAL A 12 -6.76 14.80 0.85
N PRO A 13 -7.30 13.69 1.40
CA PRO A 13 -8.61 13.71 2.01
C PRO A 13 -8.64 14.61 3.23
N GLN A 14 -9.77 15.25 3.50
CA GLN A 14 -10.00 15.93 4.77
C GLN A 14 -9.87 14.95 5.94
N VAL A 15 -9.17 15.37 6.99
CA VAL A 15 -8.87 14.55 8.20
C VAL A 15 -10.10 14.50 9.11
N THR A 16 -11.14 13.82 8.63
CA THR A 16 -12.40 13.61 9.34
C THR A 16 -12.39 12.26 10.08
N PHE A 17 -13.44 11.97 10.85
CA PHE A 17 -13.58 10.64 11.48
C PHE A 17 -13.59 9.49 10.46
N VAL A 18 -14.24 9.68 9.32
CA VAL A 18 -14.28 8.69 8.22
C VAL A 18 -12.89 8.44 7.65
N PHE A 19 -12.04 9.47 7.56
CA PHE A 19 -10.64 9.30 7.13
C PHE A 19 -9.90 8.31 8.03
N TRP A 20 -10.07 8.40 9.36
CA TRP A 20 -9.41 7.49 10.29
C TRP A 20 -9.91 6.05 10.16
N ILE A 21 -11.23 5.85 9.98
CA ILE A 21 -11.80 4.53 9.73
C ILE A 21 -11.17 3.91 8.48
N ILE A 22 -11.20 4.63 7.34
CA ILE A 22 -10.67 4.11 6.08
C ILE A 22 -9.17 3.86 6.20
N LYS A 23 -8.43 4.72 6.89
CA LYS A 23 -6.99 4.55 7.09
C LYS A 23 -6.66 3.27 7.84
N ILE A 24 -7.36 2.98 8.93
CA ILE A 24 -7.18 1.74 9.70
C ILE A 24 -7.48 0.53 8.81
N LEU A 25 -8.61 0.54 8.10
CA LEU A 25 -8.98 -0.54 7.18
C LEU A 25 -7.95 -0.73 6.07
N ALA A 26 -7.45 0.35 5.48
CA ALA A 26 -6.45 0.31 4.41
C ALA A 26 -5.11 -0.25 4.91
N THR A 27 -4.67 0.11 6.12
CA THR A 27 -3.44 -0.42 6.70
C THR A 27 -3.57 -1.92 7.02
N THR A 28 -4.69 -2.35 7.61
CA THR A 28 -4.94 -3.76 7.91
C THR A 28 -5.07 -4.59 6.63
N LEU A 29 -5.81 -4.08 5.64
CA LEU A 29 -5.96 -4.74 4.35
C LEU A 29 -4.62 -4.89 3.63
N GLY A 30 -3.75 -3.88 3.72
CA GLY A 30 -2.45 -3.92 3.07
C GLY A 30 -1.54 -5.02 3.62
N GLU A 31 -1.48 -5.13 4.95
CA GLU A 31 -0.72 -6.18 5.65
C GLU A 31 -1.27 -7.57 5.32
N THR A 32 -2.56 -7.79 5.54
CA THR A 32 -3.21 -9.08 5.27
C THR A 32 -3.13 -9.46 3.78
N GLY A 33 -3.21 -8.48 2.88
CA GLY A 33 -3.06 -8.69 1.44
C GLY A 33 -1.65 -9.13 1.05
N GLY A 34 -0.63 -8.57 1.70
CA GLY A 34 0.78 -8.95 1.51
C GLY A 34 1.04 -10.38 1.99
N ASP A 35 0.54 -10.71 3.17
CA ASP A 35 0.66 -12.04 3.79
C ASP A 35 -0.09 -13.10 3.01
N ALA A 36 -1.28 -12.77 2.48
CA ALA A 36 -2.04 -13.70 1.65
C ALA A 36 -1.25 -14.14 0.41
N VAL A 37 -0.57 -13.20 -0.27
CA VAL A 37 0.20 -13.53 -1.47
C VAL A 37 1.51 -14.23 -1.12
N THR A 38 2.27 -13.73 -0.15
CA THR A 38 3.59 -14.28 0.20
C THR A 38 3.48 -15.59 0.98
N MET A 39 2.68 -15.63 2.03
CA MET A 39 2.59 -16.79 2.92
C MET A 39 1.63 -17.85 2.39
N SER A 40 0.47 -17.47 1.84
CA SER A 40 -0.53 -18.46 1.38
C SER A 40 -0.31 -18.88 -0.07
N TRP A 41 -0.12 -17.92 -0.98
CA TRP A 41 -0.05 -18.21 -2.41
C TRP A 41 1.34 -18.68 -2.85
N LEU A 42 2.39 -18.00 -2.39
CA LEU A 42 3.78 -18.37 -2.64
C LEU A 42 4.31 -19.41 -1.64
N ARG A 43 3.50 -19.76 -0.62
CA ARG A 43 3.74 -20.84 0.36
C ARG A 43 5.05 -20.72 1.11
N GLU A 44 5.50 -19.49 1.35
CA GLU A 44 6.79 -19.22 1.99
C GLU A 44 6.85 -19.72 3.44
N THR A 45 5.70 -19.89 4.10
CA THR A 45 5.61 -20.42 5.48
C THR A 45 5.40 -21.94 5.54
N THR A 46 5.38 -22.64 4.40
CA THR A 46 5.18 -24.10 4.33
C THR A 46 6.52 -24.83 4.33
N ALA A 47 6.54 -26.10 4.74
CA ALA A 47 7.76 -26.93 4.77
C ALA A 47 8.49 -27.09 3.42
N GLU A 48 7.81 -26.80 2.30
CA GLU A 48 8.37 -26.83 0.95
C GLU A 48 8.86 -25.44 0.45
N ALA A 49 8.92 -24.44 1.34
CA ALA A 49 9.29 -23.08 0.98
C ALA A 49 10.68 -23.02 0.34
N LYS A 50 10.78 -22.30 -0.78
CA LYS A 50 12.05 -22.05 -1.48
C LYS A 50 12.82 -20.84 -0.94
N GLY A 51 12.26 -20.10 0.03
CA GLY A 51 12.88 -18.90 0.61
C GLY A 51 12.89 -17.69 -0.33
N THR A 52 12.04 -17.69 -1.35
CA THR A 52 11.96 -16.61 -2.36
C THR A 52 10.59 -15.95 -2.43
N GLY A 53 9.58 -16.48 -1.72
CA GLY A 53 8.21 -16.00 -1.73
C GLY A 53 8.08 -14.57 -1.23
N TYR A 54 8.83 -14.18 -0.18
CA TYR A 54 8.85 -12.79 0.28
C TYR A 54 9.45 -11.87 -0.78
N LEU A 55 10.59 -12.22 -1.37
CA LEU A 55 11.25 -11.42 -2.41
C LEU A 55 10.38 -11.22 -3.65
N ILE A 56 9.75 -12.31 -4.13
CA ILE A 56 8.85 -12.27 -5.29
C ILE A 56 7.62 -11.41 -4.97
N GLY A 57 7.04 -11.57 -3.78
CA GLY A 57 5.92 -10.74 -3.31
C GLY A 57 6.27 -9.26 -3.27
N THR A 58 7.40 -8.91 -2.65
CA THR A 58 7.92 -7.54 -2.63
C THR A 58 8.13 -6.98 -4.03
N GLY A 59 8.64 -7.78 -4.97
CA GLY A 59 8.79 -7.38 -6.37
C GLY A 59 7.45 -7.06 -7.04
N ILE A 60 6.46 -7.95 -6.90
CA ILE A 60 5.12 -7.78 -7.49
C ILE A 60 4.44 -6.52 -6.93
N PHE A 61 4.34 -6.42 -5.61
CA PHE A 61 3.70 -5.28 -4.98
C PHE A 61 4.50 -4.00 -5.17
N GLY A 62 5.83 -4.08 -5.22
CA GLY A 62 6.73 -2.96 -5.49
C GLY A 62 6.45 -2.33 -6.85
N VAL A 63 6.26 -3.15 -7.89
CA VAL A 63 5.86 -2.67 -9.22
C VAL A 63 4.49 -2.00 -9.16
N ILE A 64 3.50 -2.61 -8.51
CA ILE A 64 2.15 -2.04 -8.35
C ILE A 64 2.22 -0.68 -7.64
N PHE A 65 2.99 -0.59 -6.56
CA PHE A 65 3.18 0.63 -5.79
C PHE A 65 3.86 1.73 -6.62
N ILE A 66 4.93 1.41 -7.36
CA ILE A 66 5.60 2.37 -8.25
C ILE A 66 4.61 2.91 -9.28
N VAL A 67 3.82 2.04 -9.91
CA VAL A 67 2.80 2.47 -10.88
C VAL A 67 1.75 3.36 -10.20
N ALA A 68 1.25 2.99 -9.02
CA ALA A 68 0.28 3.79 -8.27
C ALA A 68 0.82 5.18 -7.92
N VAL A 69 2.06 5.28 -7.42
CA VAL A 69 2.74 6.55 -7.12
C VAL A 69 2.93 7.39 -8.38
N LEU A 70 3.37 6.80 -9.48
CA LEU A 70 3.54 7.50 -10.75
C LEU A 70 2.23 8.07 -11.28
N VAL A 71 1.12 7.35 -11.12
CA VAL A 71 -0.22 7.82 -11.47
C VAL A 71 -0.66 8.94 -10.51
N GLN A 72 -0.42 8.78 -9.21
CA GLN A 72 -0.75 9.76 -8.18
C GLN A 72 -0.02 11.10 -8.39
N ILE A 73 1.28 11.06 -8.72
CA ILE A 73 2.08 12.26 -9.01
C ILE A 73 1.54 12.98 -10.25
N ARG A 74 1.17 12.23 -11.30
CA ARG A 74 0.58 12.78 -12.52
C ARG A 74 -0.82 13.37 -12.33
N ALA A 75 -1.56 12.89 -11.33
CA ALA A 75 -2.90 13.39 -11.05
C ALA A 75 -2.83 14.86 -10.58
N LYS A 76 -3.47 15.76 -11.33
CA LYS A 76 -3.48 17.20 -11.03
C LYS A 76 -4.53 17.60 -9.97
N LYS A 77 -5.53 16.74 -9.74
CA LYS A 77 -6.62 16.93 -8.77
C LYS A 77 -6.67 15.75 -7.79
N PHE A 78 -7.28 15.97 -6.63
CA PHE A 78 -7.53 14.91 -5.65
C PHE A 78 -8.45 13.83 -6.25
N HIS A 79 -7.97 12.57 -6.20
CA HIS A 79 -8.74 11.40 -6.60
C HIS A 79 -8.76 10.44 -5.40
N PRO A 80 -9.89 10.33 -4.67
CA PRO A 80 -9.97 9.53 -3.46
C PRO A 80 -9.56 8.07 -3.67
N PHE A 81 -9.99 7.45 -4.77
CA PHE A 81 -9.66 6.06 -5.07
C PHE A 81 -8.17 5.85 -5.30
N LEU A 82 -7.52 6.71 -6.10
CA LEU A 82 -6.07 6.64 -6.34
C LEU A 82 -5.28 6.86 -5.05
N TYR A 83 -5.71 7.81 -4.22
CA TYR A 83 -5.10 8.07 -2.92
C TYR A 83 -5.13 6.81 -2.04
N TRP A 84 -6.31 6.22 -1.84
CA TRP A 84 -6.45 5.04 -1.00
C TRP A 84 -5.78 3.79 -1.58
N LEU A 85 -5.81 3.62 -2.92
CA LEU A 85 -5.06 2.57 -3.60
C LEU A 85 -3.57 2.69 -3.31
N THR A 86 -3.01 3.89 -3.41
CA THR A 86 -1.59 4.13 -3.13
C THR A 86 -1.25 3.86 -1.66
N ILE A 87 -2.17 4.19 -0.73
CA ILE A 87 -2.00 3.89 0.70
C ILE A 87 -2.02 2.38 0.96
N VAL A 88 -2.93 1.62 0.34
CA VAL A 88 -2.94 0.14 0.47
C VAL A 88 -1.69 -0.46 -0.17
N ALA A 89 -1.30 0.02 -1.36
CA ALA A 89 -0.12 -0.49 -2.05
C ALA A 89 1.17 -0.23 -1.24
N THR A 90 1.32 0.94 -0.62
CA THR A 90 2.51 1.22 0.20
C THR A 90 2.57 0.36 1.46
N THR A 91 1.43 0.06 2.09
CA THR A 91 1.41 -0.79 3.28
C THR A 91 1.68 -2.24 2.92
N THR A 92 1.11 -2.75 1.83
CA THR A 92 1.40 -4.11 1.31
C THR A 92 2.87 -4.29 0.93
N VAL A 93 3.47 -3.33 0.21
CA VAL A 93 4.90 -3.37 -0.09
C VAL A 93 5.73 -3.31 1.19
N GLY A 94 5.36 -2.43 2.13
CA GLY A 94 6.04 -2.31 3.41
C GLY A 94 6.07 -3.62 4.18
N THR A 95 4.93 -4.31 4.30
CA THR A 95 4.82 -5.62 4.98
C THR A 95 5.72 -6.65 4.31
N THR A 96 5.53 -6.89 3.00
CA THR A 96 6.31 -7.93 2.29
C THR A 96 7.81 -7.65 2.27
N LEU A 97 8.23 -6.38 2.16
CA LEU A 97 9.63 -6.00 2.22
C LEU A 97 10.22 -6.18 3.63
N ALA A 98 9.46 -5.83 4.68
CA ALA A 98 9.89 -6.04 6.05
C ALA A 98 10.03 -7.54 6.35
N ASP A 99 9.07 -8.36 5.92
CA ASP A 99 9.14 -9.82 6.04
C ASP A 99 10.34 -10.40 5.29
N TYR A 100 10.65 -9.89 4.09
CA TYR A 100 11.88 -10.27 3.40
C TYR A 100 13.10 -9.94 4.28
N CYS A 101 13.29 -8.68 4.67
CA CYS A 101 14.48 -8.28 5.43
C CYS A 101 14.65 -8.99 6.79
N ASP A 102 13.55 -9.38 7.45
CA ASP A 102 13.58 -10.02 8.77
C ASP A 102 13.60 -11.56 8.70
N ARG A 103 12.97 -12.16 7.68
CA ARG A 103 12.69 -13.60 7.62
C ARG A 103 13.30 -14.34 6.41
N SER A 104 14.02 -13.66 5.52
CA SER A 104 14.73 -14.27 4.38
C SER A 104 16.18 -14.66 4.68
#